data_AF-A0A966YGA3-F1
#
_entry.id   AF-A0A966YGA3-F1
#
_cell.length_a   1.000
_cell.length_b   1.000
_cell.length_c   1.000
_cell.angle_alpha   90.00
_cell.angle_beta   90.00
_cell.angle_gamma   90.00
#
_symmetry.space_group_name_H-M   'P 1'
#
loop_
_entity.id
_entity.type
_entity.pdbx_description
1 polymer ?
#
loop_
_entity_poly.entity_id
_entity_poly.type
_entity_poly.pdbx_seq_one_letter_code
_entity_poly.pdbx_strand_id
1 'polypeptide(L)'
;TSEGHRQVAEALQAMWQRELGIQVELANQEWKVFLANAEQMNFQLCRMGWVGDYADPYTFLELLTSDCGNNHSNWSNPAYDRLLEKANRQADPATRLGLLRQAEALALGDQPLIPLYVYSRSQLIKPYVRGIWGNHQDRHPWKAIWIDPDFDPTAPEHARADVVPAGSR
;
A
#
# COMPACT_ATOMS: atom_id res chain seq x y z
N THR A 1 7.32 -10.81 13.39
CA THR A 1 7.35 -10.67 11.91
C THR A 1 6.34 -11.61 11.33
N SER A 2 5.50 -11.14 10.39
CA SER A 2 4.61 -12.05 9.66
C SER A 2 5.44 -13.04 8.84
N GLU A 3 5.08 -14.32 8.87
CA GLU A 3 5.79 -15.41 8.18
C GLU A 3 6.05 -15.10 6.69
N GLY A 4 5.14 -14.36 6.05
CA GLY A 4 5.26 -13.97 4.65
C GLY A 4 6.44 -13.03 4.34
N HIS A 5 6.91 -12.20 5.28
CA HIS A 5 8.03 -11.29 5.01
C HIS A 5 9.37 -12.02 4.91
N ARG A 6 9.52 -13.09 5.71
CA ARG A 6 10.72 -13.93 5.68
C ARG A 6 10.85 -14.66 4.34
N GLN A 7 9.77 -15.26 3.86
CA GLN A 7 9.76 -16.00 2.58
C GLN A 7 10.14 -15.10 1.40
N VAL A 8 9.62 -13.86 1.36
CA VAL A 8 10.01 -12.89 0.32
C VAL A 8 11.49 -12.54 0.41
N ALA A 9 12.02 -12.31 1.62
CA ALA A 9 13.42 -11.96 1.81
C ALA A 9 14.39 -13.10 1.41
N GLU A 10 14.05 -14.35 1.76
CA GLU A 10 14.80 -15.55 1.33
C GLU A 10 14.78 -15.71 -0.19
N ALA A 11 13.63 -15.48 -0.83
CA ALA A 11 13.52 -15.52 -2.28
C ALA A 11 14.39 -14.44 -2.96
N LEU A 12 14.35 -13.20 -2.47
CA LEU A 12 15.18 -12.11 -3.00
C LEU A 12 16.67 -12.36 -2.80
N GLN A 13 17.07 -12.87 -1.63
CA GLN A 13 18.46 -13.27 -1.36
C GLN A 13 18.95 -14.30 -2.40
N ALA A 14 18.17 -15.35 -2.64
CA ALA A 14 18.52 -16.38 -3.61
C ALA A 14 18.57 -15.84 -5.05
N MET A 15 17.61 -14.98 -5.42
CA MET A 15 17.56 -14.36 -6.74
C MET A 15 18.76 -13.44 -6.98
N TRP A 16 19.10 -12.57 -6.02
CA TRP A 16 20.24 -11.67 -6.15
C TRP A 16 21.57 -12.40 -6.18
N GLN A 17 21.72 -13.48 -5.40
CA GLN A 17 22.91 -14.31 -5.49
C GLN A 17 23.04 -14.98 -6.86
N ARG A 18 21.93 -15.52 -7.39
CA ARG A 18 21.93 -16.28 -8.65
C ARG A 18 22.11 -15.39 -9.88
N GLU A 19 21.37 -14.29 -9.94
CA GLU A 19 21.29 -13.44 -11.14
C GLU A 19 22.34 -12.31 -11.14
N LEU A 20 22.71 -11.82 -9.95
CA LEU A 20 23.58 -10.64 -9.81
C LEU A 20 24.89 -10.94 -9.07
N GLY A 21 25.03 -12.12 -8.46
CA GLY A 21 26.19 -12.46 -7.62
C GLY A 21 26.26 -11.68 -6.31
N ILE A 22 25.17 -11.06 -5.87
CA ILE A 22 25.12 -10.23 -4.66
C ILE A 22 24.78 -11.11 -3.45
N GLN A 23 25.63 -11.05 -2.44
CA GLN A 23 25.39 -11.66 -1.13
C GLN A 23 24.67 -10.67 -0.21
N VAL A 24 23.55 -11.09 0.37
CA VAL A 24 22.81 -10.29 1.35
C VAL A 24 22.62 -11.09 2.63
N GLU A 25 22.72 -10.43 3.78
CA GLU A 25 22.41 -11.01 5.09
C GLU A 25 21.00 -10.60 5.52
N LEU A 26 20.22 -11.55 6.03
CA LEU A 26 18.85 -11.29 6.47
C LEU A 26 18.83 -11.01 7.98
N ALA A 27 18.40 -9.81 8.36
CA ALA A 27 18.18 -9.43 9.75
C ALA A 27 16.69 -9.31 10.05
N ASN A 28 16.20 -10.10 11.00
CA ASN A 28 14.83 -10.02 11.48
C ASN A 28 14.76 -9.23 12.79
N GLN A 29 13.83 -8.27 12.88
CA GLN A 29 13.69 -7.38 14.03
C GLN A 29 12.24 -7.36 14.53
N GLU A 30 12.06 -7.12 15.82
CA GLU A 30 10.75 -6.77 16.38
C GLU A 30 10.27 -5.45 15.75
N TRP A 31 8.97 -5.29 15.57
CA TRP A 31 8.40 -4.19 14.78
C TRP A 31 8.79 -2.80 15.28
N LYS A 32 8.79 -2.56 16.59
CA LYS A 32 9.18 -1.24 17.12
C LYS A 32 10.66 -0.96 16.91
N VAL A 33 11.50 -1.98 17.06
CA VAL A 33 12.94 -1.87 16.81
C VAL A 33 13.20 -1.60 15.33
N PHE A 34 12.47 -2.28 14.44
CA PHE A 34 12.53 -2.06 13.00
C PHE A 34 12.17 -0.62 12.62
N LEU A 35 11.05 -0.10 13.13
CA LEU A 35 10.63 1.28 12.86
C LEU A 35 11.66 2.29 13.36
N ALA A 36 12.18 2.11 14.59
CA ALA A 36 13.22 3.00 15.12
C ALA A 36 14.49 2.99 14.27
N ASN A 37 14.91 1.82 13.77
CA ASN A 37 16.04 1.72 12.85
C ASN A 37 15.74 2.38 11.50
N ALA A 38 14.52 2.24 10.98
CA ALA A 38 14.11 2.85 9.72
C ALA A 38 14.06 4.39 9.82
N GLU A 39 13.56 4.94 10.93
CA GLU A 39 13.58 6.38 11.23
C GLU A 39 15.01 6.92 11.37
N GLN A 40 15.92 6.13 11.95
CA GLN A 40 17.32 6.49 12.14
C GLN A 40 18.21 6.19 10.92
N MET A 41 17.64 5.70 9.81
CA MET A 41 18.38 5.26 8.62
C MET A 41 19.44 4.20 8.92
N ASN A 42 19.23 3.39 9.95
CA ASN A 42 20.14 2.32 10.38
C ASN A 42 19.85 1.00 9.65
N PHE A 43 19.96 1.03 8.32
CA PHE A 43 19.82 -0.13 7.44
C PHE A 43 20.51 0.14 6.09
N GLN A 44 20.83 -0.93 5.37
CA GLN A 44 21.29 -0.84 3.98
C GLN A 44 20.11 -1.01 3.01
N LEU A 45 19.24 -1.97 3.33
CA LEU A 45 17.98 -2.22 2.65
C LEU A 45 16.95 -2.66 3.67
N CYS A 46 15.76 -2.07 3.62
CA CYS A 46 14.63 -2.49 4.44
C CYS A 46 13.44 -2.86 3.56
N ARG A 47 12.63 -3.81 4.03
CA ARG A 47 11.39 -4.21 3.36
C ARG A 47 10.25 -3.42 3.97
N MET A 48 9.67 -2.53 3.16
CA MET A 48 8.54 -1.67 3.55
C MET A 48 7.29 -2.01 2.75
N GLY A 49 6.16 -1.45 3.17
CA GLY A 49 4.91 -1.50 2.42
C GLY A 49 4.03 -0.34 2.83
N TRP A 50 3.28 0.19 1.87
CA TRP A 50 2.32 1.27 2.10
C TRP A 50 0.92 0.84 1.67
N VAL A 51 -0.08 1.27 2.44
CA VAL A 51 -1.50 1.16 2.09
C VAL A 51 -2.03 2.58 2.08
N GLY A 52 -2.65 3.00 0.97
CA GLY A 52 -3.07 4.38 0.81
C GLY A 52 -4.04 4.85 1.88
N ASP A 53 -3.78 6.05 2.41
CA ASP A 53 -4.59 6.64 3.48
C ASP A 53 -5.92 7.23 2.96
N TYR A 54 -5.99 7.49 1.67
CA TYR A 54 -7.16 7.98 0.94
C TYR A 54 -7.08 7.57 -0.53
N ALA A 55 -8.19 7.68 -1.26
CA ALA A 55 -8.31 7.22 -2.64
C ALA A 55 -7.71 8.23 -3.66
N ASP A 56 -6.43 8.56 -3.50
CA ASP A 56 -5.70 9.45 -4.41
C ASP A 56 -4.24 9.00 -4.55
N PRO A 57 -3.63 9.02 -5.75
CA PRO A 57 -2.24 8.59 -5.94
C PRO A 57 -1.22 9.38 -5.11
N TYR A 58 -1.56 10.60 -4.70
CA TYR A 58 -0.69 11.45 -3.89
C TYR A 58 -0.27 10.78 -2.58
N THR A 59 -1.12 9.94 -1.96
CA THR A 59 -0.77 9.21 -0.72
C THR A 59 0.46 8.31 -0.85
N PHE A 60 0.78 7.85 -2.06
CA PHE A 60 1.97 7.05 -2.32
C PHE A 60 3.15 7.94 -2.72
N LEU A 61 2.89 8.96 -3.54
CA LEU A 61 3.94 9.83 -4.06
C LEU A 61 4.51 10.77 -2.98
N GLU A 62 3.70 11.18 -2.00
CA GLU A 62 4.16 12.03 -0.90
C GLU A 62 5.21 11.37 -0.01
N LEU A 63 5.31 10.03 -0.02
CA LEU A 63 6.34 9.31 0.73
C LEU A 63 7.76 9.63 0.28
N LEU A 64 7.92 10.08 -0.97
CA LEU A 64 9.20 10.38 -1.57
C LEU A 64 9.50 11.89 -1.60
N THR A 65 8.65 12.74 -1.00
CA THR A 65 9.03 14.15 -0.84
C THR A 65 10.18 14.27 0.14
N SER A 66 11.03 15.26 -0.09
CA SER A 66 12.25 15.47 0.70
C SER A 66 11.97 15.79 2.19
N ASP A 67 10.77 16.26 2.51
CA ASP A 67 10.34 16.66 3.85
C ASP A 67 9.41 15.65 4.54
N CYS A 68 9.08 14.53 3.87
CA CYS A 68 8.18 13.53 4.43
C CYS A 68 8.89 12.69 5.50
N GLY A 69 8.33 12.69 6.72
CA GLY A 69 8.86 11.86 7.82
C GLY A 69 8.78 10.35 7.57
N ASN A 70 7.95 9.92 6.61
CA ASN A 70 7.84 8.52 6.18
C ASN A 70 8.78 8.19 5.01
N ASN A 71 9.66 9.12 4.61
CA ASN A 71 10.66 8.89 3.58
C ASN A 71 11.84 8.07 4.12
N HIS A 72 11.66 6.75 4.16
CA HIS A 72 12.71 5.80 4.54
C HIS A 72 13.69 5.48 3.39
N SER A 73 13.73 6.28 2.32
CA SER A 73 14.77 6.14 1.28
C SER A 73 15.88 7.18 1.44
N ASN A 74 15.61 8.27 2.18
CA ASN A 74 16.44 9.47 2.23
C ASN A 74 16.73 10.07 0.83
N TRP A 75 15.95 9.68 -0.18
CA TRP A 75 16.00 10.27 -1.51
C TRP A 75 15.35 11.64 -1.47
N SER A 76 15.97 12.58 -2.17
CA SER A 76 15.48 13.94 -2.33
C SER A 76 15.70 14.38 -3.77
N ASN A 77 14.67 14.96 -4.38
CA ASN A 77 14.76 15.51 -5.72
C ASN A 77 13.90 16.78 -5.80
N PRO A 78 14.52 17.98 -5.87
CA PRO A 78 13.76 19.24 -5.93
C PRO A 78 12.82 19.35 -7.13
N ALA A 79 13.06 18.62 -8.22
CA ALA A 79 12.14 18.58 -9.35
C ALA A 79 10.89 17.75 -9.04
N TYR A 80 11.05 16.64 -8.30
CA TYR A 80 9.96 15.82 -7.80
C TYR A 80 9.06 16.62 -6.83
N ASP A 81 9.68 17.27 -5.83
CA ASP A 81 8.94 18.09 -4.85
C ASP A 81 8.12 19.19 -5.54
N ARG A 82 8.70 19.86 -6.54
CA ARG A 82 7.98 20.88 -7.33
C ARG A 82 6.82 20.32 -8.15
N LEU A 83 6.91 19.08 -8.65
CA LEU A 83 5.81 18.45 -9.38
C LEU A 83 4.63 18.17 -8.44
N LEU A 84 4.91 17.67 -7.24
CA LEU A 84 3.88 17.43 -6.22
C LEU A 84 3.26 18.72 -5.67
N GLU A 85 4.05 19.76 -5.43
CA GLU A 85 3.54 21.08 -5.05
C GLU A 85 2.61 21.67 -6.11
N LYS A 86 2.99 21.56 -7.40
CA LYS A 86 2.14 21.98 -8.52
C LYS A 86 0.86 21.16 -8.61
N ALA A 87 0.94 19.84 -8.41
CA ALA A 87 -0.22 18.97 -8.43
C ALA A 87 -1.23 19.34 -7.35
N ASN A 88 -0.77 19.71 -6.15
CA ASN A 88 -1.63 20.15 -5.04
C ASN A 88 -2.34 21.49 -5.30
N ARG A 89 -1.77 22.35 -6.14
CA ARG A 89 -2.37 23.64 -6.50
C ARG A 89 -3.22 23.59 -7.77
N GLN A 90 -3.33 22.43 -8.41
CA GLN A 90 -4.06 22.27 -9.67
C GLN A 90 -5.51 21.89 -9.42
N ALA A 91 -6.44 22.70 -9.93
CA ALA A 91 -7.88 22.48 -9.85
C ALA A 91 -8.40 21.53 -10.93
N ASP A 92 -7.79 21.52 -12.12
CA ASP A 92 -8.18 20.62 -13.20
C ASP A 92 -7.68 19.18 -12.93
N PRO A 93 -8.57 18.18 -12.79
CA PRO A 93 -8.17 16.81 -12.44
C PRO A 93 -7.24 16.17 -13.48
N ALA A 94 -7.45 16.46 -14.77
CA ALA A 94 -6.65 15.87 -15.85
C ALA A 94 -5.20 16.39 -15.80
N THR A 95 -5.04 17.71 -15.63
CA THR A 95 -3.73 18.36 -15.47
C THR A 95 -3.04 17.89 -14.19
N ARG A 96 -3.78 17.78 -13.08
CA ARG A 96 -3.25 17.26 -11.81
C ARG A 96 -2.70 15.86 -11.99
N LEU A 97 -3.47 14.95 -12.60
CA LEU A 97 -3.04 13.59 -12.85
C LEU A 97 -1.82 13.52 -13.79
N GLY A 98 -1.74 14.42 -14.78
CA GLY A 98 -0.55 14.56 -15.63
C GLY A 98 0.71 14.90 -14.85
N LEU A 99 0.62 15.79 -13.85
CA LEU A 99 1.74 16.15 -12.97
C LEU A 99 2.15 14.98 -12.06
N LEU A 100 1.19 14.26 -11.49
CA LEU A 100 1.47 13.09 -10.65
C LEU A 100 2.17 11.97 -11.44
N ARG A 101 1.76 11.73 -12.70
CA ARG A 101 2.46 10.78 -13.58
C ARG A 101 3.89 11.18 -13.89
N GLN A 102 4.15 12.48 -14.06
CA GLN A 102 5.51 12.98 -14.27
C GLN A 102 6.36 12.78 -13.01
N ALA A 103 5.79 13.01 -11.82
CA ALA A 103 6.47 12.76 -10.56
C ALA A 103 6.81 11.27 -10.41
N GLU A 104 5.83 10.38 -10.63
CA GLU A 104 6.03 8.93 -10.60
C GLU A 104 7.12 8.48 -11.58
N ALA A 105 7.09 8.94 -12.83
CA ALA A 105 8.10 8.59 -13.83
C ALA A 105 9.50 9.06 -13.42
N LEU A 106 9.63 10.23 -12.81
CA LEU A 106 10.90 10.74 -12.29
C LEU A 106 11.42 9.86 -11.14
N ALA A 107 10.57 9.55 -10.15
CA ALA A 107 10.95 8.67 -9.05
C ALA A 107 11.33 7.27 -9.55
N LEU A 108 10.57 6.66 -10.45
CA LEU A 108 10.91 5.35 -11.02
C LEU A 108 12.20 5.38 -11.86
N GLY A 109 12.52 6.51 -12.48
CA GLY A 109 13.79 6.72 -13.17
C GLY A 109 14.99 6.79 -12.22
N ASP A 110 14.84 7.44 -11.07
CA ASP A 110 15.88 7.58 -10.04
C ASP A 110 16.00 6.33 -9.15
N GLN A 111 15.01 5.43 -9.18
CA GLN A 111 14.96 4.16 -8.43
C GLN A 111 15.26 4.27 -6.91
N PRO A 112 14.60 5.18 -6.15
CA PRO A 112 14.79 5.29 -4.71
C PRO A 112 14.17 4.12 -3.92
N LEU A 113 13.36 3.30 -4.59
CA LEU A 113 12.75 2.09 -4.06
C LEU A 113 12.65 1.01 -5.14
N ILE A 114 12.41 -0.23 -4.71
CA ILE A 114 12.23 -1.39 -5.59
C ILE A 114 10.79 -1.91 -5.41
N PRO A 115 9.85 -1.57 -6.30
CA PRO A 115 8.48 -2.09 -6.23
C PRO A 115 8.47 -3.60 -6.47
N LEU A 116 7.84 -4.37 -5.57
CA LEU A 116 7.76 -5.84 -5.69
C LEU A 116 6.40 -6.32 -6.19
N TYR A 117 5.32 -5.86 -5.54
CA TYR A 117 3.95 -6.24 -5.89
C TYR A 117 2.93 -5.28 -5.26
N VAL A 118 1.72 -5.26 -5.81
CA VAL A 118 0.55 -4.58 -5.22
C VAL A 118 -0.22 -5.59 -4.37
N TYR A 119 -0.62 -5.19 -3.17
CA TYR A 119 -1.37 -6.07 -2.27
C TYR A 119 -2.74 -6.44 -2.85
N SER A 120 -3.08 -7.72 -2.79
CA SER A 120 -4.44 -8.22 -2.97
C SER A 120 -4.99 -8.70 -1.64
N ARG A 121 -6.28 -8.46 -1.37
CA ARG A 121 -6.95 -9.03 -0.19
C ARG A 121 -8.03 -10.00 -0.63
N SER A 122 -8.02 -11.18 -0.02
CA SER A 122 -9.08 -12.19 -0.14
C SER A 122 -9.65 -12.45 1.24
N GLN A 123 -10.97 -12.41 1.37
CA GLN A 123 -11.67 -12.65 2.63
C GLN A 123 -12.73 -13.72 2.44
N LEU A 124 -12.90 -14.56 3.46
CA LEU A 124 -14.02 -15.50 3.55
C LEU A 124 -15.03 -14.92 4.53
N ILE A 125 -16.17 -14.49 4.00
CA ILE A 125 -17.26 -13.90 4.77
C ILE A 125 -18.39 -14.93 4.79
N LYS A 126 -18.92 -15.21 5.97
CA LYS A 126 -20.08 -16.09 6.09
C LYS A 126 -21.28 -15.43 5.40
N PRO A 127 -22.09 -16.17 4.61
CA PRO A 127 -23.18 -15.56 3.84
C PRO A 127 -24.28 -14.88 4.66
N TYR A 128 -24.34 -15.12 5.97
CA TYR A 128 -25.25 -14.45 6.92
C TYR A 128 -24.65 -13.18 7.55
N VAL A 129 -23.42 -12.81 7.21
CA VAL A 129 -22.79 -11.56 7.71
C VAL A 129 -23.03 -10.48 6.67
N ARG A 130 -23.66 -9.38 7.11
CA ARG A 130 -24.06 -8.24 6.28
C ARG A 130 -23.28 -7.00 6.64
N GLY A 131 -23.24 -6.04 5.71
CA GLY A 131 -22.65 -4.72 5.96
C GLY A 131 -21.13 -4.71 5.82
N ILE A 132 -20.58 -5.64 5.06
CA ILE A 132 -19.20 -5.65 4.59
C ILE A 132 -19.24 -5.36 3.09
N TRP A 133 -18.58 -4.28 2.65
CA TRP A 133 -18.54 -3.89 1.23
C TRP A 133 -17.12 -3.54 0.81
N GLY A 134 -16.77 -3.84 -0.44
CA GLY A 134 -15.43 -3.55 -0.96
C GLY A 134 -15.11 -2.05 -0.87
N ASN A 135 -13.94 -1.72 -0.32
CA ASN A 135 -13.41 -0.36 -0.31
C ASN A 135 -11.87 -0.40 -0.37
N HIS A 136 -11.26 0.72 -0.80
CA HIS A 136 -9.82 0.79 -1.09
C HIS A 136 -8.91 0.48 0.11
N GLN A 137 -9.38 0.72 1.34
CA GLN A 137 -8.60 0.48 2.57
C GLN A 137 -8.95 -0.84 3.25
N ASP A 138 -9.95 -1.55 2.75
CA ASP A 138 -10.60 -2.67 3.43
C ASP A 138 -10.98 -2.38 4.89
N ARG A 139 -11.44 -1.15 5.16
CA ARG A 139 -11.92 -0.72 6.47
C ARG A 139 -13.43 -0.86 6.53
N HIS A 140 -13.91 -1.71 7.43
CA HIS A 140 -15.34 -1.96 7.64
C HIS A 140 -15.74 -1.47 9.04
N PRO A 141 -16.59 -0.44 9.17
CA PRO A 141 -17.03 0.02 10.48
C PRO A 141 -17.81 -1.08 11.20
N TRP A 142 -17.34 -1.52 12.37
CA TRP A 142 -17.99 -2.58 13.15
C TRP A 142 -19.48 -2.32 13.43
N LYS A 143 -19.88 -1.04 13.53
CA LYS A 143 -21.28 -0.64 13.74
C LYS A 143 -22.19 -0.90 12.53
N ALA A 144 -21.61 -1.05 11.34
CA ALA A 144 -22.34 -1.35 10.12
C ALA A 144 -22.44 -2.86 9.85
N ILE A 145 -21.68 -3.68 10.57
CA ILE A 145 -21.65 -5.13 10.41
C ILE A 145 -22.71 -5.76 11.32
N TRP A 146 -23.54 -6.64 10.77
CA TRP A 146 -24.56 -7.36 11.53
C TRP A 146 -24.79 -8.77 11.00
N ILE A 147 -25.42 -9.62 11.82
CA ILE A 147 -25.80 -10.99 11.46
C ILE A 147 -27.25 -10.96 11.00
N ASP A 148 -27.49 -11.44 9.79
CA ASP A 148 -28.81 -11.62 9.20
C ASP A 148 -29.59 -12.73 9.92
N PRO A 149 -30.61 -12.41 10.72
CA PRO A 149 -31.36 -13.42 11.47
C PRO A 149 -32.25 -14.26 10.54
N ASP A 150 -32.57 -13.75 9.35
CA ASP A 150 -33.48 -14.37 8.39
C ASP A 150 -32.73 -15.12 7.28
N PHE A 151 -31.41 -15.30 7.43
CA PHE A 151 -30.59 -15.96 6.43
C PHE A 151 -31.00 -17.42 6.20
N ASP A 152 -31.40 -17.73 4.97
CA ASP A 152 -31.71 -19.09 4.52
C ASP A 152 -30.56 -19.69 3.66
N PRO A 153 -29.85 -20.73 4.16
CA PRO A 153 -28.80 -21.43 3.44
C PRO A 153 -29.29 -22.28 2.25
N THR A 154 -30.59 -22.32 1.97
CA THR A 154 -31.17 -22.97 0.77
C THR A 154 -31.63 -22.01 -0.34
N ALA A 155 -31.80 -20.71 -0.04
CA ALA A 155 -32.17 -19.68 -1.03
C ALA A 155 -31.17 -19.50 -2.21
N PRO A 156 -31.61 -19.00 -3.39
CA PRO A 156 -30.71 -18.70 -4.51
C PRO A 156 -29.68 -17.60 -4.19
N GLU A 157 -28.48 -17.68 -4.77
CA GLU A 157 -27.38 -16.72 -4.50
C GLU A 157 -27.74 -15.25 -4.78
N HIS A 158 -28.50 -14.98 -5.84
CA HIS A 158 -28.95 -13.62 -6.18
C HIS A 158 -29.92 -13.02 -5.13
N ALA A 159 -30.58 -13.85 -4.32
CA ALA A 159 -31.44 -13.41 -3.22
C ALA A 159 -30.67 -13.15 -1.92
N ARG A 160 -29.35 -13.44 -1.88
CA ARG A 160 -28.47 -13.33 -0.71
C ARG A 160 -27.45 -12.21 -0.80
N ALA A 161 -27.41 -11.46 -1.91
CA ALA A 161 -26.40 -10.43 -2.14
C ALA A 161 -26.71 -9.14 -1.38
N ASP A 162 -25.70 -8.58 -0.73
CA ASP A 162 -25.81 -7.30 -0.03
C ASP A 162 -26.08 -6.15 -1.01
N VAL A 163 -27.06 -5.30 -0.69
CA VAL A 163 -27.26 -4.02 -1.39
C VAL A 163 -26.18 -3.05 -0.91
N VAL A 164 -25.20 -2.79 -1.79
CA VAL A 164 -24.16 -1.77 -1.53
C VAL A 164 -24.83 -0.41 -1.33
N PRO A 165 -24.63 0.29 -0.18
CA PRO A 165 -25.23 1.60 0.05
C PRO A 165 -24.80 2.60 -1.04
N ALA A 166 -25.77 3.33 -1.60
CA ALA A 166 -25.49 4.39 -2.58
C ALA A 166 -24.55 5.44 -1.97
N GLY A 167 -23.37 5.65 -2.58
CA GLY A 167 -22.36 6.59 -2.11
C GLY A 167 -21.03 5.97 -1.66
N SER A 168 -20.84 4.66 -1.82
CA SER A 168 -19.61 3.93 -1.46
C SER A 168 -18.66 3.63 -2.63
N ARG A 169 -18.80 4.36 -3.75
CA ARG A 169 -17.87 4.32 -4.90
C ARG A 169 -17.01 5.56 -4.93
#